data_AF-E2AA33-F1
#
_entry.id   AF-E2AA33-F1
#
_cell.length_a   1.000
_cell.length_b   1.000
_cell.length_c   1.000
_cell.angle_alpha   90.00
_cell.angle_beta   90.00
_cell.angle_gamma   90.00
#
_symmetry.space_group_name_H-M   'P 1'
#
loop_
_entity.id
_entity.type
_entity.pdbx_description
1 polymer ?
#
loop_
_entity_poly.entity_id
_entity_poly.type
_entity_poly.pdbx_seq_one_letter_code
_entity_poly.pdbx_strand_id
1 'polypeptide(L)' 'IGWIRARVEALAARPLQCYTCLGVGHTRAHCKANVDRGLCYRCGQPGHTAVGCTANPHCAYCAGEGHKAD' A
#
# COMPACT_ATOMS: atom_id res chain seq x y z
N ILE A 1 9.57 -31.83 22.54
CA ILE A 1 9.06 -30.45 22.33
C ILE A 1 10.27 -29.53 22.54
N GLY A 2 10.81 -28.96 21.46
CA GLY A 2 12.08 -28.23 21.49
C GLY A 2 11.92 -26.80 20.99
N TRP A 3 12.66 -25.88 21.59
CA TRP A 3 12.68 -24.48 21.18
C TRP A 3 13.77 -24.26 20.12
N ILE A 4 13.44 -23.53 19.06
CA ILE A 4 14.41 -23.06 18.07
C ILE A 4 14.73 -21.58 18.33
N ARG A 5 15.95 -21.17 18.01
CA ARG A 5 16.36 -19.76 17.99
C ARG A 5 16.40 -19.29 16.54
N ALA A 6 15.68 -18.21 16.22
CA ALA A 6 15.76 -17.52 14.95
C ALA A 6 16.39 -16.14 15.16
N ARG A 7 17.19 -15.69 14.18
CA ARG A 7 17.72 -14.33 14.15
C ARG A 7 16.65 -13.41 13.57
N VAL A 8 16.39 -12.30 14.25
CA VAL A 8 15.51 -11.23 13.77
C VAL A 8 16.32 -10.00 13.46
N GLU A 9 16.02 -9.34 12.35
CA GLU A 9 16.60 -8.06 11.96
C GLU A 9 15.48 -7.02 11.91
N ALA A 10 15.74 -5.85 12.49
CA ALA A 10 14.76 -4.77 12.49
C ALA A 10 14.70 -4.16 11.09
N LEU A 11 13.54 -4.27 10.45
CA LEU A 11 13.26 -3.56 9.19
C LEU A 11 13.10 -2.07 9.46
N ALA A 12 13.44 -1.25 8.47
CA ALA A 12 13.17 0.18 8.50
C ALA A 12 11.67 0.44 8.75
N ALA A 13 11.37 1.53 9.46
CA ALA A 13 9.99 1.90 9.74
C ALA A 13 9.20 2.10 8.44
N ARG A 14 8.02 1.49 8.34
CA ARG A 14 7.14 1.67 7.18
C ARG A 14 6.75 3.15 7.07
N PRO A 15 6.93 3.79 5.90
CA PRO A 15 6.57 5.19 5.73
C PRO A 15 5.08 5.42 5.94
N LEU A 16 4.75 6.60 6.45
CA LEU A 16 3.37 7.04 6.62
C LEU A 16 2.69 7.11 5.25
N GLN A 17 1.58 6.40 5.08
CA GLN A 17 0.87 6.31 3.81
C GLN A 17 -0.58 6.78 3.97
N CYS A 18 -1.04 7.57 3.01
CA CYS A 18 -2.42 8.03 2.94
C CYS A 18 -3.32 6.96 2.32
N TYR A 19 -4.37 6.55 3.04
CA TYR A 19 -5.32 5.53 2.56
C TYR A 19 -6.29 6.02 1.48
N THR A 20 -6.33 7.32 1.20
CA THR A 20 -7.20 7.91 0.17
C THR A 20 -6.50 7.99 -1.18
N CYS A 21 -5.31 8.61 -1.22
CA CYS A 21 -4.57 8.81 -2.47
C CYS A 21 -3.47 7.77 -2.72
N LEU A 22 -3.15 6.95 -1.72
CA LEU A 22 -2.06 5.97 -1.67
C LEU A 22 -0.64 6.55 -1.64
N GLY A 23 -0.49 7.88 -1.56
CA GLY A 23 0.79 8.57 -1.44
C GLY A 23 1.41 8.48 -0.05
N VAL A 24 2.69 8.85 0.06
CA VAL A 24 3.44 8.82 1.32
C VAL A 24 3.59 10.21 1.96
N GLY A 25 3.94 10.25 3.24
CA GLY A 25 4.27 11.48 3.99
C GLY A 25 3.07 12.21 4.62
N HIS A 26 1.84 11.70 4.47
CA HIS A 26 0.64 12.31 5.05
C HIS A 26 -0.45 11.27 5.33
N THR A 27 -1.42 11.64 6.16
CA THR A 27 -2.65 10.85 6.41
C THR A 27 -3.83 11.40 5.62
N ARG A 28 -4.97 10.70 5.66
CA ARG A 28 -6.23 11.16 5.05
C ARG A 28 -6.61 12.58 5.48
N ALA A 29 -6.37 12.95 6.75
CA ALA A 29 -6.70 14.27 7.29
C ALA A 29 -5.94 15.41 6.60
N HIS A 30 -4.77 15.13 6.03
CA HIS A 30 -3.92 16.11 5.34
C HIS A 30 -3.80 15.83 3.84
N CYS A 31 -4.68 15.00 3.27
CA CYS A 31 -4.67 14.67 1.86
C CYS A 31 -5.20 15.84 1.04
N LYS A 32 -4.35 16.42 0.19
CA LYS A 32 -4.71 17.50 -0.75
C LYS A 32 -5.29 16.98 -2.08
N ALA A 33 -5.17 15.68 -2.34
CA ALA A 33 -5.70 15.09 -3.55
C ALA A 33 -7.23 15.02 -3.49
N ASN A 34 -7.91 15.60 -4.48
CA ASN A 34 -9.36 15.49 -4.65
C ASN A 34 -9.75 14.17 -5.36
N VAL A 35 -9.06 13.08 -5.02
CA VAL A 35 -9.23 11.77 -5.64
C VAL A 35 -9.57 10.80 -4.53
N ASP A 36 -10.86 10.55 -4.30
CA ASP A 36 -11.27 9.41 -3.49
C ASP A 36 -11.24 8.20 -4.40
N ARG A 37 -10.13 7.44 -4.34
CA ARG A 37 -9.91 6.38 -5.32
C ARG A 37 -10.98 5.29 -5.17
N GLY A 38 -11.42 4.93 -3.96
CA GLY A 38 -12.38 3.83 -3.77
C GLY A 38 -11.96 2.53 -4.46
N LEU A 39 -10.68 2.43 -4.83
CA LEU A 39 -10.09 1.34 -5.59
C LEU A 39 -9.61 0.29 -4.61
N CYS A 40 -9.51 -0.95 -5.07
CA CYS A 40 -8.84 -1.99 -4.36
C CYS A 40 -7.40 -1.56 -4.02
N TYR A 41 -7.03 -1.59 -2.74
CA TYR A 41 -5.70 -1.15 -2.29
C TYR A 41 -4.55 -2.00 -2.84
N ARG A 42 -4.84 -3.22 -3.33
CA ARG A 42 -3.84 -4.16 -3.85
C ARG A 42 -3.52 -3.95 -5.32
N CYS A 43 -4.51 -3.65 -6.15
CA CYS A 43 -4.36 -3.58 -7.61
C CYS A 43 -4.78 -2.24 -8.23
N GLY A 44 -5.42 -1.35 -7.45
CA GLY A 44 -5.91 -0.07 -7.94
C GLY A 44 -7.10 -0.16 -8.90
N GLN A 45 -7.83 -1.27 -8.94
CA GLN A 45 -9.04 -1.42 -9.76
C GLN A 45 -10.32 -1.28 -8.92
N PRO A 46 -11.41 -0.74 -9.47
CA PRO A 46 -12.68 -0.58 -8.76
C PRO A 46 -13.46 -1.91 -8.64
N GLY A 47 -14.56 -1.88 -7.90
CA GLY A 47 -15.56 -2.97 -7.89
C GLY A 47 -15.28 -4.13 -6.94
N HIS A 48 -14.17 -4.11 -6.20
CA HIS A 48 -13.86 -5.13 -5.20
C HIS A 48 -12.97 -4.58 -4.09
N THR A 49 -12.99 -5.25 -2.93
CA THR A 49 -12.01 -5.06 -1.87
C THR A 49 -10.83 -6.02 -2.08
N ALA A 50 -9.69 -5.75 -1.46
CA ALA A 50 -8.52 -6.61 -1.66
C ALA A 50 -8.70 -8.04 -1.16
N VAL A 51 -9.67 -8.30 -0.28
CA VAL A 51 -10.03 -9.65 0.16
C VAL A 51 -10.47 -10.51 -1.03
N GLY A 52 -11.17 -9.92 -2.01
CA GLY A 52 -11.59 -10.58 -3.24
C GLY A 52 -10.71 -10.29 -4.45
N CYS A 53 -9.51 -9.71 -4.27
CA CYS A 53 -8.66 -9.30 -5.39
C CYS A 53 -7.85 -10.48 -5.93
N THR A 54 -8.13 -10.85 -7.18
CA THR A 54 -7.38 -11.85 -7.96
C THR A 54 -6.39 -11.24 -8.94
N ALA A 55 -6.43 -9.92 -9.13
CA ALA A 55 -5.52 -9.20 -10.01
C ALA A 55 -4.09 -9.15 -9.46
N ASN A 56 -3.12 -8.97 -10.36
CA ASN A 56 -1.73 -8.80 -9.99
C ASN A 56 -1.55 -7.54 -9.11
N PRO A 57 -0.68 -7.56 -8.08
CA PRO A 57 -0.43 -6.38 -7.26
C PRO A 57 0.03 -5.21 -8.13
N HIS A 58 -0.61 -4.06 -7.93
CA HIS A 58 -0.33 -2.85 -8.69
C HIS A 58 -0.70 -1.64 -7.84
N CYS A 59 0.29 -0.78 -7.57
CA CYS A 59 0.09 0.43 -6.79
C CYS A 59 -0.20 1.60 -7.74
N ALA A 60 -1.44 2.09 -7.75
CA ALA A 60 -1.84 3.22 -8.59
C ALA A 60 -1.06 4.52 -8.29
N TYR A 61 -0.56 4.68 -7.06
CA TYR A 61 0.32 5.80 -6.71
C TYR A 61 1.71 5.63 -7.33
N CYS A 62 2.37 4.49 -7.15
CA CYS A 62 3.68 4.23 -7.76
C CYS A 62 3.63 4.29 -9.29
N ALA A 63 2.56 3.80 -9.90
CA ALA A 63 2.36 3.89 -11.34
C ALA A 63 2.21 5.34 -11.83
N GLY A 64 1.56 6.21 -11.06
CA GLY A 64 1.44 7.64 -11.37
C GLY A 64 2.75 8.41 -11.18
N GLU A 65 3.55 8.06 -10.19
CA GLU A 65 4.85 8.69 -9.88
C GLU A 65 6.02 8.06 -10.63
N GLY A 66 5.81 6.95 -11.36
CA GLY A 66 6.85 6.24 -12.11
C GLY A 66 7.82 5.42 -11.27
N HIS A 67 7.48 5.07 -10.04
CA HIS A 67 8.32 4.24 -9.17
C HIS A 67 8.33 2.77 -9.66
N LYS A 68 9.51 2.15 -9.73
CA LYS A 68 9.66 0.73 -10.05
C LYS A 68 9.25 -0.14 -8.86
N ALA A 69 8.74 -1.34 -9.16
CA ALA A 69 8.32 -2.34 -8.16
C ALA A 69 9.46 -3.30 -7.80
N ASP A 70 10.68 -2.78 -7.68
CA ASP A 70 11.88 -3.54 -7.30
C ASP A 70 11.96 -3.72 -5.77
#